data_AF-A0A6N8H642-F1
#
_entry.id   AF-A0A6N8H642-F1
#
_cell.length_a   1.000
_cell.length_b   1.000
_cell.length_c   1.000
_cell.angle_alpha   90.00
_cell.angle_beta   90.00
_cell.angle_gamma   90.00
#
_symmetry.space_group_name_H-M   'P 1'
#
loop_
_entity.id
_entity.type
_entity.pdbx_description
1 polymer ?
#
loop_
_entity_poly.entity_id
_entity_poly.type
_entity_poly.pdbx_seq_one_letter_code
_entity_poly.pdbx_strand_id
1 'polypeptide(L)' 'MTRYETLISLQENFMQLVAKNIIPVHVLDWKVYYEAYLKETEYHKKYFKKVRKTHMIQQVAENYNITERTMFNVVAFMEG' A
#
# COMPACT_ATOMS: atom_id res chain seq x y z
N MET A 1 -9.13 -8.68 -9.70
CA MET A 1 -7.85 -8.98 -9.05
C MET A 1 -7.04 -7.69 -9.08
N THR A 2 -6.73 -7.12 -7.92
CA THR A 2 -5.93 -5.88 -7.83
C THR A 2 -4.44 -6.20 -8.02
N ARG A 3 -3.61 -5.22 -8.39
CA ARG A 3 -2.15 -5.41 -8.41
C ARG A 3 -1.65 -5.92 -7.06
N TYR A 4 -2.18 -5.41 -5.95
CA TYR A 4 -1.83 -5.90 -4.62
C TYR A 4 -2.12 -7.40 -4.42
N GLU A 5 -3.30 -7.87 -4.83
CA GLU A 5 -3.65 -9.30 -4.77
C GLU A 5 -2.71 -10.15 -5.63
N THR A 6 -2.34 -9.66 -6.82
CA THR A 6 -1.34 -10.31 -7.67
C THR A 6 0.01 -10.36 -6.96
N LEU A 7 0.46 -9.26 -6.35
CA LEU A 7 1.73 -9.23 -5.61
C LEU A 7 1.74 -10.21 -4.43
N ILE A 8 0.63 -10.34 -3.68
CA ILE A 8 0.49 -11.34 -2.63
C ILE A 8 0.58 -12.76 -3.20
N SER A 9 -0.09 -13.02 -4.32
CA SER A 9 -0.11 -14.36 -4.93
C SER A 9 1.26 -14.85 -5.38
N LEU A 10 2.21 -13.92 -5.63
CA LEU A 10 3.58 -14.26 -6.00
C LEU A 10 4.41 -14.82 -4.83
N GLN A 11 4.03 -14.57 -3.57
CA GLN A 11 4.73 -15.06 -2.38
C GLN A 11 6.27 -14.92 -2.47
N GLU A 12 7.03 -16.01 -2.36
CA GLU A 12 8.50 -16.03 -2.43
C GLU A 12 9.05 -15.57 -3.80
N ASN A 13 8.29 -15.78 -4.87
CA ASN A 13 8.70 -15.35 -6.22
C ASN A 13 8.78 -13.84 -6.33
N PHE A 14 8.02 -13.09 -5.52
CA PHE A 14 8.07 -11.63 -5.54
C PHE A 14 9.48 -11.10 -5.25
N MET A 15 10.12 -11.60 -4.19
CA MET A 15 11.48 -11.19 -3.83
C MET A 15 12.51 -11.60 -4.90
N GLN A 16 12.33 -12.77 -5.52
CA GLN A 16 13.18 -13.19 -6.63
C GLN A 16 13.04 -12.28 -7.86
N LEU A 17 11.81 -11.84 -8.18
CA LEU A 17 11.54 -10.94 -9.29
C LEU A 17 12.10 -9.53 -9.02
N VAL A 18 12.06 -9.07 -7.77
CA VAL A 18 12.73 -7.82 -7.37
C VAL A 18 14.25 -7.95 -7.48
N ALA A 19 14.84 -9.04 -6.99
CA ALA A 19 16.28 -9.29 -7.08
C ALA A 19 16.80 -9.38 -8.53
N LYS A 20 15.94 -9.83 -9.45
CA LYS A 20 16.22 -9.88 -10.90
C LYS A 20 15.91 -8.57 -11.65
N ASN A 21 15.55 -7.49 -10.94
CA ASN A 21 15.13 -6.21 -11.51
C ASN A 21 13.92 -6.30 -12.46
N ILE A 22 13.12 -7.36 -12.38
CA ILE A 22 11.87 -7.50 -13.15
C ILE A 22 10.78 -6.64 -12.52
N ILE A 23 10.73 -6.63 -11.18
CA ILE A 23 9.88 -5.72 -10.41
C ILE A 23 10.77 -4.61 -9.85
N PRO A 24 10.40 -3.32 -10.04
CA PRO A 24 11.16 -2.22 -9.47
C PRO A 24 11.23 -2.28 -7.95
N VAL A 25 12.40 -1.98 -7.39
CA VAL A 25 12.66 -2.05 -5.93
C VAL A 25 11.68 -1.17 -5.14
N HIS A 26 11.32 0.01 -5.63
CA HIS A 26 10.38 0.92 -4.95
C HIS A 26 8.97 0.31 -4.73
N VAL A 27 8.61 -0.75 -5.47
CA VAL A 27 7.35 -1.49 -5.25
C VAL A 27 7.36 -2.18 -3.88
N LEU A 28 8.54 -2.50 -3.31
CA LEU A 28 8.65 -2.97 -1.94
C LEU A 28 8.14 -1.93 -0.95
N ASP A 29 8.63 -0.70 -1.05
CA ASP A 29 8.21 0.41 -0.19
C ASP A 29 6.71 0.66 -0.33
N TRP A 30 6.22 0.64 -1.57
CA TRP A 30 4.80 0.85 -1.87
C TRP A 30 3.92 -0.25 -1.28
N LYS A 31 4.38 -1.50 -1.29
CA LYS A 31 3.67 -2.61 -0.65
C LYS A 31 3.56 -2.37 0.86
N VAL A 32 4.65 -1.97 1.51
CA VAL A 32 4.65 -1.67 2.96
C VAL A 32 3.68 -0.53 3.28
N TYR A 33 3.71 0.56 2.51
CA TYR A 33 2.80 1.69 2.72
C TYR A 33 1.33 1.29 2.52
N TYR A 34 1.04 0.49 1.49
CA TYR A 34 -0.32 0.04 1.22
C TYR A 34 -0.84 -0.91 2.30
N GLU A 35 -0.01 -1.81 2.81
CA GLU A 35 -0.34 -2.69 3.94
C GLU A 35 -0.66 -1.88 5.21
N ALA A 36 0.13 -0.82 5.49
CA ALA A 36 -0.17 0.08 6.59
C ALA A 36 -1.51 0.82 6.40
N TYR A 37 -1.81 1.25 5.17
CA TYR A 37 -3.09 1.85 4.82
C TYR A 37 -4.27 0.89 5.01
N LEU A 38 -4.13 -0.38 4.61
CA LEU A 38 -5.17 -1.39 4.84
C LEU A 38 -5.40 -1.61 6.34
N LYS A 39 -4.34 -1.70 7.12
CA LYS A 39 -4.41 -1.87 8.58
C LYS A 39 -5.12 -0.69 9.24
N GLU A 40 -4.79 0.55 8.88
CA GLU A 40 -5.46 1.72 9.46
C GLU A 40 -6.89 1.87 9.00
N THR A 41 -7.17 1.52 7.76
CA THR A 41 -8.53 1.44 7.23
C THR A 41 -9.37 0.43 8.01
N GLU A 42 -8.82 -0.74 8.33
CA GLU A 42 -9.49 -1.78 9.12
C GLU A 42 -9.73 -1.34 10.57
N TYR A 43 -8.72 -0.74 11.20
CA TYR A 43 -8.86 -0.14 12.53
C TYR A 43 -9.99 0.89 12.55
N HIS A 44 -10.01 1.81 11.58
CA HIS A 44 -11.05 2.83 11.52
C HIS A 44 -12.44 2.26 11.23
N LYS A 45 -12.55 1.23 10.38
CA LYS A 45 -13.82 0.52 10.15
C LYS A 45 -14.36 -0.10 11.45
N LYS A 46 -13.47 -0.61 12.30
CA LYS A 46 -13.85 -1.29 13.55
C LYS A 46 -14.32 -0.31 14.64
N TYR A 47 -13.66 0.84 14.76
CA TYR A 47 -13.90 1.77 15.88
C TYR A 47 -14.71 3.02 15.51
N PHE A 48 -14.84 3.35 14.22
CA PHE A 48 -15.51 4.56 13.76
C PHE A 48 -16.60 4.28 12.73
N LYS A 49 -17.66 5.09 12.72
CA LYS A 49 -18.83 4.94 11.82
C LYS A 49 -18.52 5.26 10.36
N LYS A 50 -17.45 6.00 10.06
CA LYS A 50 -17.12 6.45 8.70
C LYS A 50 -15.63 6.42 8.46
N VAL A 51 -15.24 5.71 7.42
CA VAL A 51 -13.85 5.67 6.95
C VAL A 51 -13.70 6.68 5.83
N ARG A 52 -12.77 7.63 6.00
CA ARG A 52 -12.46 8.64 4.98
C ARG A 52 -11.13 8.26 4.35
N LYS A 53 -11.14 7.79 3.09
CA LYS A 53 -9.93 7.37 2.36
C LYS A 53 -8.82 8.42 2.44
N THR A 54 -9.14 9.69 2.17
CA THR A 54 -8.20 10.82 2.25
C THR A 54 -7.54 10.95 3.62
N HIS A 55 -8.30 10.74 4.71
CA HIS A 55 -7.75 10.83 6.06
C HIS A 55 -6.75 9.70 6.35
N MET A 56 -7.05 8.47 5.91
CA MET A 56 -6.12 7.33 6.06
C MET A 56 -4.85 7.53 5.23
N ILE A 57 -4.99 8.07 4.01
CA ILE A 57 -3.87 8.41 3.13
C ILE A 57 -2.97 9.44 3.81
N GLN A 58 -3.55 10.51 4.36
CA GLN A 58 -2.80 11.54 5.09
C GLN A 58 -2.07 10.94 6.31
N GLN A 59 -2.78 10.17 7.14
CA GLN A 59 -2.20 9.57 8.34
C GLN A 59 -1.01 8.65 8.03
N VAL A 60 -1.13 7.80 7.00
CA VAL A 60 -0.02 6.92 6.60
C VAL A 60 1.12 7.72 5.98
N ALA A 61 0.81 8.75 5.18
CA ALA A 61 1.85 9.61 4.61
C ALA A 61 2.68 10.30 5.71
N GLU A 62 2.03 10.81 6.74
CA GLU A 62 2.68 11.39 7.94
C GLU A 62 3.52 10.35 8.69
N ASN A 63 2.97 9.16 8.95
CA ASN A 63 3.67 8.09 9.68
C ASN A 63 4.97 7.63 9.00
N TYR A 64 5.00 7.63 7.67
CA TYR A 64 6.16 7.20 6.88
C TYR A 64 7.00 8.37 6.35
N ASN A 65 6.67 9.61 6.72
CA ASN A 65 7.35 10.84 6.28
C ASN A 65 7.44 10.94 4.74
N ILE A 66 6.35 10.61 4.05
CA ILE A 66 6.20 10.73 2.60
C ILE A 66 5.12 11.75 2.26
N THR A 67 5.07 12.22 1.02
CA THR A 67 4.01 13.14 0.60
C THR A 67 2.68 12.41 0.45
N GLU A 68 1.56 13.10 0.73
CA GLU A 68 0.21 12.58 0.46
C GLU A 68 0.06 12.16 -1.01
N ARG A 69 0.64 12.93 -1.95
CA ARG A 69 0.64 12.61 -3.38
C ARG A 69 1.28 11.24 -3.63
N THR A 70 2.40 10.94 -2.99
CA THR A 70 3.04 9.61 -3.06
C THR A 70 2.07 8.54 -2.59
N MET A 71 1.42 8.75 -1.44
CA MET A 71 0.48 7.78 -0.90
C MET A 71 -0.77 7.60 -1.77
N PHE A 72 -1.31 8.66 -2.37
CA PHE A 72 -2.37 8.57 -3.38
C PHE A 72 -1.95 7.73 -4.58
N ASN A 73 -0.73 7.94 -5.09
CA ASN A 73 -0.19 7.15 -6.20
C ASN A 73 -0.04 5.68 -5.82
N VAL A 74 0.43 5.40 -4.60
CA VAL A 74 0.53 4.03 -4.07
C VAL A 74 -0.84 3.35 -4.04
N VAL A 75 -1.85 4.01 -3.46
CA VAL A 75 -3.21 3.46 -3.38
C VAL A 75 -3.77 3.23 -4.80
N ALA A 76 -3.65 4.20 -5.70
CA ALA A 76 -4.13 4.07 -7.08
C ALA A 76 -3.41 2.95 -7.85
N PHE A 77 -2.10 2.79 -7.64
CA PHE A 77 -1.33 1.70 -8.23
C PHE A 77 -1.75 0.34 -7.67
N MET A 78 -1.96 0.22 -6.37
CA MET A 78 -2.28 -1.05 -5.71
C MET A 78 -3.72 -1.51 -5.94
N GLU A 79 -4.68 -0.57 -6.02
CA GLU A 79 -6.11 -0.86 -6.27
C GLU A 79 -6.40 -1.12 -7.76
N GLY A 80 -5.58 -0.61 -8.68
CA GLY A 80 -5.70 -0.88 -10.12
C GLY A 80 -5.14 -2.24 -10.53
#